data_AF-A0A833L0E4-F1
#
_entry.id   AF-A0A833L0E4-F1
#
_cell.length_a   1.000
_cell.length_b   1.000
_cell.length_c   1.000
_cell.angle_alpha   90.00
_cell.angle_beta   90.00
_cell.angle_gamma   90.00
#
_symmetry.space_group_name_H-M   'P 1'
#
loop_
_entity.id
_entity.type
_entity.pdbx_description
1 polymer ?
#
loop_
_entity_poly.entity_id
_entity_poly.type
_entity_poly.pdbx_seq_one_letter_code
_entity_poly.pdbx_strand_id
1 'polypeptide(L)' 'MEGLSWLDAVLNASMILGGMGPVDILKTSTGKIFASFYALYSGIAFLTTAAILLAPVIHRFLHKFHAQDE' A
#
# COMPACT_ATOMS: atom_id res chain seq x y z
N MET A 1 19.09 9.97 7.86
CA MET A 1 18.18 8.85 8.19
C MET A 1 17.75 9.03 9.64
N GLU A 2 16.55 8.57 10.05
CA GLU A 2 15.95 8.87 11.37
C GLU A 2 16.68 8.25 12.58
N GLY A 3 17.68 7.39 12.38
CA GLY A 3 18.42 6.76 13.48
C GLY A 3 17.65 5.67 14.23
N LEU A 4 16.52 5.20 13.67
CA LEU A 4 15.74 4.09 14.21
C LEU A 4 16.52 2.76 14.13
N SER A 5 16.26 1.85 15.07
CA SER A 5 16.72 0.47 14.94
C SER A 5 16.11 -0.16 13.68
N TRP A 6 16.73 -1.22 13.15
CA TRP A 6 16.21 -1.89 11.96
C TRP A 6 14.78 -2.42 12.18
N LEU A 7 14.47 -2.87 13.39
CA LEU A 7 13.15 -3.41 13.74
C LEU A 7 12.09 -2.31 13.75
N ASP A 8 12.40 -1.17 14.38
CA ASP A 8 11.49 -0.02 14.41
C ASP A 8 11.31 0.58 13.01
N ALA A 9 12.38 0.63 12.22
CA ALA A 9 12.30 1.07 10.82
C ALA A 9 11.39 0.17 9.97
N VAL A 10 11.48 -1.15 10.15
CA VAL A 10 10.58 -2.10 9.49
C VAL A 10 9.14 -1.91 9.96
N LEU A 11 8.90 -1.79 11.27
CA LEU A 11 7.57 -1.56 11.81
C LEU A 11 6.93 -0.29 11.24
N ASN A 12 7.66 0.82 11.20
CA ASN A 12 7.17 2.08 10.63
C ASN A 12 6.88 1.95 9.13
N ALA A 13 7.72 1.25 8.37
CA ALA A 13 7.47 0.98 6.95
C ALA A 13 6.23 0.09 6.77
N SER A 14 6.07 -0.98 7.56
CA SER A 14 4.88 -1.83 7.53
C SER A 14 3.60 -1.06 7.82
N MET A 15 3.64 -0.12 8.77
CA MET A 15 2.49 0.72 9.09
C MET A 15 2.11 1.62 7.92
N ILE A 16 3.09 2.30 7.31
CA ILE A 16 2.88 3.13 6.10
C ILE A 16 2.29 2.30 4.96
N LEU A 17 2.85 1.12 4.69
CA LEU A 17 2.34 0.19 3.68
C LEU A 17 0.89 -0.24 3.97
N GLY A 18 0.57 -0.46 5.24
CA GLY A 18 -0.78 -0.78 5.70
C GLY A 18 -1.76 0.41 5.64
N GLY A 19 -1.30 1.59 5.20
CA GLY A 19 -2.10 2.82 5.11
C GLY A 19 -2.22 3.57 6.44
N MET A 20 -1.57 3.09 7.50
CA MET A 20 -1.47 3.78 8.78
C MET A 20 -0.24 4.69 8.78
N GLY A 21 -0.26 5.78 9.55
CA GLY A 21 0.94 6.62 9.69
C GLY A 21 2.11 5.86 10.36
N PRO A 22 3.33 6.42 10.32
CA PRO A 22 4.44 5.90 11.11
C PRO A 22 4.09 5.89 12.61
N VAL A 23 4.55 4.88 13.33
CA VAL A 23 4.41 4.76 14.79
C VAL A 23 5.26 5.82 15.48
N ASP A 24 6.47 6.02 14.97
CA ASP A 24 7.43 6.99 15.48
C ASP A 24 7.31 8.33 14.75
N ILE A 25 7.43 9.41 15.52
CA ILE A 25 7.42 10.76 14.97
C ILE A 25 8.72 11.00 14.19
N LEU A 26 8.58 11.21 12.88
CA LEU A 26 9.68 11.57 11.97
C LEU A 26 10.19 12.99 12.28
N LYS A 27 11.46 13.11 12.68
CA LYS A 27 12.07 14.38 13.08
C LYS A 27 12.94 15.00 12.00
N THR A 28 13.55 14.19 11.13
CA THR A 28 14.48 14.65 10.10
C THR A 28 13.77 14.91 8.78
N SER A 29 14.26 15.89 8.02
CA SER A 29 13.73 16.19 6.67
C SER A 29 13.86 15.00 5.73
N THR A 30 14.99 14.27 5.80
CA THR A 30 15.22 13.08 4.99
C THR A 30 14.22 11.95 5.31
N GLY A 31 13.91 11.72 6.59
CA GLY A 31 12.94 10.71 7.00
C GLY A 31 11.53 11.04 6.52
N LYS A 32 11.13 12.32 6.61
CA LYS A 32 9.86 12.81 6.07
C LYS A 32 9.77 12.60 4.55
N ILE A 33 10.81 12.96 3.81
CA ILE A 33 10.86 12.76 2.36
C ILE A 33 10.71 11.27 2.02
N PHE A 34 11.49 10.40 2.68
CA PHE A 34 11.40 8.96 2.48
C PHE A 34 9.99 8.43 2.74
N ALA A 35 9.41 8.76 3.90
CA ALA A 35 8.07 8.30 4.27
C ALA A 35 6.99 8.79 3.29
N SER A 36 7.08 10.04 2.82
CA SER A 36 6.14 10.59 1.84
C SER A 36 6.19 9.83 0.51
N PHE A 37 7.39 9.63 -0.06
CA PHE A 37 7.52 8.88 -1.32
C PHE A 37 7.13 7.41 -1.15
N TYR A 38 7.54 6.80 -0.04
CA TYR A 38 7.21 5.41 0.25
C TYR A 38 5.71 5.21 0.43
N ALA A 39 5.00 6.10 1.13
CA ALA A 39 3.55 6.05 1.29
C ALA A 39 2.81 6.10 -0.06
N LEU A 40 3.19 7.04 -0.94
CA LEU A 40 2.60 7.16 -2.27
C LEU A 40 2.88 5.92 -3.12
N TYR A 41 4.13 5.48 -3.18
CA TYR A 41 4.53 4.33 -4.00
C TYR A 41 3.88 3.04 -3.52
N SER A 42 3.99 2.74 -2.22
CA SER A 42 3.46 1.51 -1.64
C SER A 42 1.93 1.43 -1.75
N GLY A 43 1.21 2.54 -1.56
CA GLY A 43 -0.22 2.61 -1.77
C GLY A 43 -0.63 2.32 -3.21
N ILE A 44 0.02 2.97 -4.19
CA ILE A 44 -0.25 2.74 -5.62
C ILE A 44 0.08 1.30 -6.01
N ALA A 45 1.24 0.79 -5.59
CA ALA A 45 1.68 -0.56 -5.90
C ALA A 45 0.72 -1.60 -5.32
N PHE A 46 0.35 -1.47 -4.04
CA PHE A 46 -0.57 -2.38 -3.38
C PHE A 46 -1.95 -2.42 -4.07
N LEU A 47 -2.55 -1.25 -4.33
CA LEU A 47 -3.85 -1.17 -5.00
C LEU A 47 -3.79 -1.74 -6.43
N THR A 48 -2.72 -1.44 -7.17
CA THR A 48 -2.54 -1.96 -8.53
C THR A 48 -2.40 -3.47 -8.53
N THR A 49 -1.57 -4.03 -7.64
CA THR A 49 -1.42 -5.48 -7.51
C THR A 49 -2.74 -6.14 -7.11
N ALA A 50 -3.45 -5.60 -6.11
CA ALA A 50 -4.75 -6.12 -5.71
C ALA A 50 -5.76 -6.09 -6.88
N ALA A 51 -5.81 -5.00 -7.64
CA ALA A 51 -6.67 -4.88 -8.81
C ALA A 51 -6.33 -5.92 -9.89
N ILE A 52 -5.05 -6.15 -10.19
CA ILE A 52 -4.62 -7.16 -11.17
C ILE A 52 -5.04 -8.58 -10.72
N LEU A 53 -4.88 -8.90 -9.44
CA LEU A 53 -5.26 -10.21 -8.89
C LEU A 53 -6.78 -10.41 -8.87
N LEU A 54 -7.55 -9.36 -8.56
CA LEU A 54 -9.00 -9.42 -8.46
C LEU A 54 -9.72 -9.26 -9.80
N ALA A 55 -9.10 -8.60 -10.79
CA ALA A 55 -9.65 -8.37 -12.12
C ALA A 55 -10.24 -9.63 -12.77
N PRO A 56 -9.56 -10.80 -12.85
CA PRO A 56 -10.13 -11.99 -13.50
C PRO A 56 -11.35 -12.53 -12.75
N VAL A 57 -11.37 -12.42 -11.42
CA VAL A 57 -12.49 -12.87 -10.59
C VAL A 57 -13.70 -11.97 -10.85
N ILE A 58 -13.53 -10.66 -10.73
CA ILE A 58 -14.57 -9.66 -10.97
C ILE A 58 -15.08 -9.76 -12.41
N HIS A 59 -14.18 -9.88 -13.39
CA HIS A 59 -14.54 -10.03 -14.80
C HIS A 59 -15.37 -11.30 -15.06
N ARG A 60 -15.03 -12.43 -14.41
CA ARG A 60 -15.82 -13.67 -14.51
C ARG A 60 -17.20 -13.52 -13.88
N PHE A 61 -17.30 -12.85 -12.73
CA PHE A 61 -18.60 -12.55 -12.11
C PHE A 61 -19.47 -11.67 -13.01
N LEU A 62 -18.89 -10.61 -13.60
CA LEU A 62 -19.59 -9.72 -14.52
C LEU A 62 -20.05 -10.45 -15.79
N HIS A 63 -19.23 -11.32 -16.38
CA HIS A 63 -19.65 -12.13 -17.53
C HIS A 63 -20.80 -13.08 -17.20
N LYS A 64 -20.78 -13.72 -16.03
CA LYS A 64 -21.88 -14.60 -15.60
C LYS A 64 -23.17 -13.83 -15.35
N PHE A 65 -23.07 -12.64 -14.77
CA PHE A 65 -24.23 -11.81 -14.47
C PHE A 65 -24.93 -11.34 -15.76
N HIS A 66 -24.18 -10.82 -16.74
CA HIS A 66 -24.77 -10.40 -18.02
C HIS A 66 -25.29 -11.57 -18.86
N ALA A 67 -24.72 -12.78 -18.72
CA ALA A 67 -25.21 -13.98 -19.41
C ALA A 67 -26.51 -14.55 -18.81
N GLN A 68 -27.02 -14.01 -17.70
CA GLN A 68 -28.34 -14.36 -17.14
C GLN A 68 -29.45 -13.40 -17.61
N ASP A 69 -29.09 -12.31 -18.29
CA ASP A 69 -30.04 -11.32 -18.84
C ASP A 69 -30.38 -11.56 -20.34
N GLU A 70 -29.74 -12.55 -20.98
CA GLU A 70 -30.16 -13.17 -22.27
C GLU A 70 -30.87 -14.51 -22.03
#